data_AF-A0A0U3A2B7-F1
#
_entry.id   AF-A0A0U3A2B7-F1
#
_cell.length_a   1.000
_cell.length_b   1.000
_cell.length_c   1.000
_cell.angle_alpha   90.00
_cell.angle_beta   90.00
_cell.angle_gamma   90.00
#
_symmetry.space_group_name_H-M   'P 1'
#
loop_
_entity.id
_entity.type
_entity.pdbx_description
1 polymer ?
#
loop_
_entity_poly.entity_id
_entity_poly.type
_entity_poly.pdbx_seq_one_letter_code
_entity_poly.pdbx_strand_id
1 'polypeptide(L)'
;EPTQLEAVADFAAKAYRRPLTSDETAGLHTLYEGLRKEGLLHDEAIRLTLARLLVSPAFLYRIEAPVPGAGQGPISDWELASRLSYFLWASEPDKELRQAAASGHLHELDALATQVRRMLSRANTRRLATEFACHWLQIDDFEHLDEKSDRHFPTFVGLRGAMAEESTLFFTDLFQHNGSVLDNL
;
A
#
# COMPACT_ATOMS: atom_id res chain seq x y z
N GLU A 1 -8.16 11.19 26.32
CA GLU A 1 -7.62 12.26 25.48
C GLU A 1 -6.16 12.04 25.07
N PRO A 2 -5.15 11.88 25.98
CA PRO A 2 -3.75 11.74 25.57
C PRO A 2 -3.51 10.50 24.69
N THR A 3 -4.14 9.38 25.05
CA THR A 3 -4.05 8.11 24.32
C THR A 3 -4.56 8.19 22.88
N GLN A 4 -5.57 9.01 22.60
CA GLN A 4 -6.10 9.18 21.24
C GLN A 4 -5.15 10.02 20.38
N LEU A 5 -4.54 11.05 20.96
CA LEU A 5 -3.54 11.85 20.26
C LEU A 5 -2.27 11.04 19.95
N GLU A 6 -1.83 10.21 20.89
CA GLU A 6 -0.75 9.24 20.65
C GLU A 6 -1.11 8.23 19.55
N ALA A 7 -2.34 7.71 19.56
CA ALA A 7 -2.82 6.82 18.50
C ALA A 7 -2.84 7.49 17.12
N VAL A 8 -3.12 8.80 17.04
CA VAL A 8 -3.00 9.59 15.81
C VAL A 8 -1.55 9.67 15.34
N ALA A 9 -0.59 9.89 16.25
CA ALA A 9 0.83 9.90 15.91
C ALA A 9 1.32 8.52 15.43
N ASP A 10 0.93 7.45 16.11
CA ASP A 10 1.24 6.07 15.70
C ASP A 10 0.65 5.74 14.32
N PHE A 11 -0.58 6.20 14.06
CA PHE A 11 -1.21 6.08 12.76
C PHE A 11 -0.48 6.91 11.70
N ALA A 12 -0.04 8.12 12.03
CA ALA A 12 0.70 8.99 11.10
C ALA A 12 1.99 8.34 10.60
N ALA A 13 2.73 7.64 11.46
CA ALA A 13 3.94 6.92 11.04
C ALA A 13 3.64 5.80 10.03
N LYS A 14 2.48 5.12 10.13
CA LYS A 14 2.02 4.13 9.14
C LYS A 14 1.56 4.82 7.87
N ALA A 15 0.73 5.84 8.01
CA ALA A 15 0.15 6.61 6.93
C ALA A 15 1.20 7.33 6.07
N TYR A 16 2.30 7.80 6.68
CA TYR A 16 3.43 8.41 5.97
C TYR A 16 4.48 7.38 5.56
N ARG A 17 4.31 6.11 5.97
CA ARG A 17 5.16 4.95 5.65
C ARG A 17 6.61 5.06 6.12
N ARG A 18 6.87 5.93 7.09
CA ARG A 18 8.18 6.15 7.72
C ARG A 18 8.00 6.70 9.13
N PRO A 19 9.05 6.65 9.99
CA PRO A 19 9.05 7.38 11.24
C PRO A 19 8.75 8.86 11.01
N LEU A 20 7.93 9.43 11.90
CA LEU A 20 7.68 10.86 11.90
C LEU A 20 8.94 11.60 12.35
N THR A 21 9.15 12.79 11.80
CA THR A 21 10.12 13.72 12.36
C THR A 21 9.60 14.29 13.69
N SER A 22 10.50 14.87 14.49
CA SER A 22 10.12 15.63 15.69
C SER A 22 9.11 16.72 15.37
N ASP A 23 9.30 17.40 14.24
CA ASP A 23 8.47 18.53 13.82
C ASP A 23 7.09 18.08 13.35
N GLU A 24 7.00 16.95 12.66
CA GLU A 24 5.72 16.35 12.27
C GLU A 24 4.91 15.94 13.50
N THR A 25 5.57 15.31 14.47
CA THR A 25 4.93 14.92 15.73
C THR A 25 4.47 16.16 16.50
N ALA A 26 5.36 17.13 16.72
CA ALA A 26 5.04 18.38 17.40
C ALA A 26 3.95 19.18 16.68
N GLY A 27 3.92 19.17 15.35
CA GLY A 27 2.90 19.82 14.53
C GLY A 27 1.50 19.23 14.75
N LEU A 28 1.38 17.89 14.85
CA LEU A 28 0.10 17.23 15.15
C LEU A 28 -0.41 17.61 16.55
N HIS A 29 0.48 17.60 17.55
CA HIS A 29 0.15 18.02 18.92
C HIS A 29 -0.26 19.49 18.98
N THR A 30 0.51 20.38 18.35
CA THR A 30 0.25 21.82 18.32
C THR A 30 -1.09 22.13 17.66
N LEU A 31 -1.42 21.46 16.54
CA LEU A 31 -2.71 21.62 15.89
C LEU A 31 -3.85 21.20 16.82
N TYR A 32 -3.75 20.02 17.42
CA TYR A 32 -4.77 19.53 18.35
C TYR A 32 -4.97 20.50 19.52
N GLU A 33 -3.89 20.96 20.16
CA GLU A 33 -3.96 21.90 21.27
C GLU A 33 -4.54 23.25 20.86
N GLY A 34 -4.22 23.74 19.65
CA GLY A 34 -4.80 24.96 19.09
C GLY A 34 -6.32 24.85 18.95
N LEU A 35 -6.80 23.75 18.35
CA LEU A 35 -8.23 23.49 18.21
C LEU A 35 -8.95 23.40 19.56
N ARG A 36 -8.31 22.80 20.58
CA ARG A 36 -8.87 22.77 21.95
C ARG A 36 -8.94 24.18 22.57
N LYS A 37 -7.93 25.02 22.34
CA LYS A 37 -7.92 26.42 22.82
C LYS A 37 -8.99 27.29 22.13
N GLU A 38 -9.33 26.97 20.89
CA GLU A 38 -10.43 27.60 20.14
C GLU A 38 -11.83 27.13 20.61
N GLY A 39 -11.88 26.20 21.56
CA GLY A 39 -13.13 25.75 22.19
C GLY A 39 -13.73 24.48 21.60
N LEU A 40 -13.07 23.82 20.63
CA LEU A 40 -13.56 22.56 20.08
C LEU A 40 -13.52 21.45 21.12
N LEU A 41 -14.52 20.56 21.04
CA LEU A 41 -14.55 19.35 21.84
C LEU A 41 -13.46 18.39 21.38
N HIS A 42 -13.09 17.46 22.26
CA HIS A 42 -12.02 16.50 22.01
C HIS A 42 -12.20 15.73 20.69
N ASP A 43 -13.39 15.18 20.46
CA ASP A 43 -13.69 14.34 19.31
C ASP A 43 -13.60 15.12 17.99
N GLU A 44 -14.03 16.39 18.00
CA GLU A 44 -13.93 17.28 16.85
C GLU A 44 -12.48 17.65 16.56
N ALA A 45 -11.71 17.97 17.61
CA ALA A 45 -10.30 18.31 17.48
C ALA A 45 -9.50 17.13 16.90
N ILE A 46 -9.68 15.91 17.43
CA ILE A 46 -9.03 14.70 16.89
C ILE A 46 -9.44 14.44 15.44
N ARG A 47 -10.73 14.59 15.10
CA ARG A 47 -11.21 14.39 13.73
C ARG A 47 -10.52 15.36 12.76
N LEU A 48 -10.35 16.62 13.15
CA LEU A 48 -9.65 17.61 12.32
C LEU A 48 -8.15 17.35 12.25
N THR A 49 -7.51 16.89 13.33
CA THR A 49 -6.10 16.46 13.30
C THR A 49 -5.90 15.27 12.35
N LEU A 50 -6.80 14.27 12.38
CA LEU A 50 -6.80 13.15 11.44
C LEU A 50 -7.05 13.63 10.00
N ALA A 51 -8.01 14.53 9.79
CA ALA A 51 -8.27 15.09 8.48
C ALA A 51 -7.02 15.81 7.93
N ARG A 52 -6.32 16.58 8.76
CA ARG A 52 -5.07 17.26 8.38
C ARG A 52 -3.99 16.27 7.93
N LEU A 53 -3.85 15.15 8.64
CA LEU A 53 -2.94 14.06 8.29
C LEU A 53 -3.30 13.43 6.93
N LEU A 54 -4.57 13.14 6.70
CA LEU A 54 -5.07 12.51 5.45
C LEU A 54 -5.04 13.44 4.23
N VAL A 55 -4.87 14.74 4.42
CA VAL A 55 -4.67 15.70 3.31
C VAL A 55 -3.22 16.21 3.23
N SER A 56 -2.31 15.64 4.01
CA SER A 56 -0.89 15.98 3.97
C SER A 56 -0.23 15.47 2.69
N PRO A 57 0.72 16.22 2.07
CA PRO A 57 1.52 15.71 0.96
C PRO A 57 2.23 14.39 1.29
N ALA A 58 2.68 14.19 2.53
CA ALA A 58 3.33 12.96 2.98
C ALA A 58 2.38 11.74 2.95
N PHE A 59 1.07 11.97 3.07
CA PHE A 59 0.06 10.92 2.90
C PHE A 59 -0.36 10.74 1.44
N LEU A 60 -0.65 11.83 0.74
CA LEU A 60 -1.20 11.81 -0.62
C LEU A 60 -0.19 11.32 -1.66
N TYR A 61 1.09 11.57 -1.42
CA TYR A 61 2.16 11.23 -2.34
C TYR A 61 3.19 10.31 -1.69
N ARG A 62 3.81 9.46 -2.51
CA ARG A 62 5.03 8.70 -2.15
C ARG A 62 6.23 9.49 -2.66
N ILE A 63 6.61 10.52 -1.92
CA ILE A 63 7.72 11.43 -2.27
C ILE A 63 9.04 10.78 -1.86
N GLU A 64 10.02 10.87 -2.75
CA GLU A 64 11.41 10.52 -2.45
C GLU A 64 12.23 11.79 -2.28
N ALA A 65 13.05 11.82 -1.26
CA ALA A 65 13.89 12.96 -0.98
C ALA A 65 14.95 13.13 -2.08
N PRO A 66 15.05 14.32 -2.69
CA PRO A 66 16.14 14.58 -3.62
C PRO A 66 17.47 14.55 -2.88
N VAL A 67 18.46 13.88 -3.46
CA VAL A 67 19.83 13.91 -2.93
C VAL A 67 20.46 15.26 -3.29
N PRO A 68 21.23 15.91 -2.39
CA PRO A 68 21.90 17.16 -2.69
C PRO A 68 22.77 17.06 -3.96
N GLY A 69 22.38 17.78 -5.02
CA GLY A 69 23.03 17.74 -6.34
C GLY A 69 22.02 17.66 -7.48
N ALA A 70 22.46 17.90 -8.72
CA ALA A 70 21.60 17.88 -9.92
C ALA A 70 21.48 16.47 -10.55
N GLY A 71 21.42 15.41 -9.73
CA GLY A 71 21.49 14.04 -10.19
C GLY A 71 20.47 13.11 -9.54
N GLN A 72 20.26 11.94 -10.15
CA GLN A 72 19.58 10.83 -9.51
C GLN A 72 20.46 10.30 -8.38
N GLY A 73 19.91 10.24 -7.17
CA GLY A 73 20.60 9.71 -6.00
C GLY A 73 19.93 8.45 -5.44
N PRO A 74 20.61 7.73 -4.53
CA PRO A 74 20.01 6.58 -3.87
C PRO A 74 18.80 7.01 -3.04
N ILE A 75 17.78 6.15 -3.02
CA ILE A 75 16.66 6.27 -2.09
C ILE A 75 17.03 5.67 -0.74
N SER A 76 16.37 6.15 0.31
CA SER A 76 16.46 5.58 1.65
C SER A 76 15.78 4.21 1.74
N ASP A 77 16.13 3.44 2.76
CA ASP A 77 15.51 2.15 3.04
C ASP A 77 14.00 2.26 3.35
N TRP A 78 13.54 3.39 3.92
CA TRP A 78 12.11 3.64 4.14
C TRP A 78 11.35 3.89 2.84
N GLU A 79 11.96 4.63 1.91
CA GLU A 79 11.42 4.82 0.57
C GLU A 79 11.43 3.51 -0.22
N LEU A 80 12.48 2.69 -0.07
CA LEU A 80 12.57 1.37 -0.70
C LEU A 80 11.49 0.42 -0.18
N ALA A 81 11.28 0.37 1.14
CA ALA A 81 10.18 -0.38 1.75
C ALA A 81 8.81 0.07 1.21
N SER A 82 8.60 1.38 1.10
CA SER A 82 7.36 1.94 0.55
C SER A 82 7.18 1.56 -0.92
N ARG A 83 8.24 1.61 -1.74
CA ARG A 83 8.17 1.18 -3.14
C ARG A 83 7.81 -0.30 -3.26
N LEU A 84 8.47 -1.15 -2.49
CA LEU A 84 8.22 -2.60 -2.51
C LEU A 84 6.79 -2.93 -2.09
N SER A 85 6.28 -2.32 -1.02
CA SER A 85 4.94 -2.60 -0.50
C SER A 85 3.85 -2.20 -1.49
N TYR A 86 3.98 -1.06 -2.17
CA TYR A 86 3.00 -0.63 -3.16
C TYR A 86 3.14 -1.39 -4.47
N PHE A 87 4.37 -1.75 -4.86
CA PHE A 87 4.59 -2.55 -6.06
C PHE A 87 4.01 -3.96 -5.91
N LEU A 88 4.29 -4.65 -4.80
CA LEU A 88 3.92 -6.06 -4.62
C LEU A 88 2.53 -6.23 -3.98
N TRP A 89 2.10 -5.33 -3.10
CA TRP A 89 0.87 -5.49 -2.32
C TRP A 89 -0.11 -4.33 -2.45
N ALA A 90 0.18 -3.29 -3.25
CA ALA A 90 -0.68 -2.10 -3.36
C ALA A 90 -1.12 -1.54 -1.98
N SER A 91 -0.25 -1.63 -0.97
CA SER A 91 -0.57 -1.28 0.41
C SER A 91 0.67 -0.79 1.17
N GLU A 92 0.48 -0.33 2.41
CA GLU A 92 1.55 0.12 3.29
C GLU A 92 2.52 -1.02 3.66
N PRO A 93 3.80 -0.70 3.95
CA PRO A 93 4.76 -1.72 4.36
C PRO A 93 4.36 -2.32 5.71
N ASP A 94 4.37 -3.65 5.80
CA ASP A 94 4.06 -4.35 7.05
C ASP A 94 5.15 -4.16 8.11
N LYS A 95 4.88 -4.64 9.33
CA LYS A 95 5.80 -4.47 10.45
C LYS A 95 7.21 -5.01 10.15
N GLU A 96 7.30 -6.15 9.48
CA GLU A 96 8.58 -6.80 9.18
C GLU A 96 9.38 -6.01 8.15
N LEU A 97 8.73 -5.53 7.07
CA LEU A 97 9.39 -4.69 6.08
C LEU A 97 9.82 -3.35 6.67
N ARG A 98 9.02 -2.76 7.55
CA ARG A 98 9.41 -1.55 8.30
C ARG A 98 10.60 -1.78 9.24
N GLN A 99 10.70 -2.96 9.85
CA GLN A 99 11.86 -3.32 10.67
C GLN A 99 13.13 -3.50 9.83
N ALA A 100 13.01 -4.13 8.65
CA ALA A 100 14.11 -4.24 7.70
C ALA A 100 14.56 -2.86 7.19
N ALA A 101 13.61 -1.93 6.97
CA ALA A 101 13.96 -0.55 6.63
C ALA A 101 14.68 0.18 7.78
N ALA A 102 14.19 -0.03 9.02
CA ALA A 102 14.77 0.57 10.21
C ALA A 102 16.20 0.08 10.51
N SER A 103 16.57 -1.13 10.09
CA SER A 103 17.93 -1.63 10.29
C SER A 103 18.95 -0.92 9.40
N GLY A 104 18.54 -0.24 8.32
CA GLY A 104 19.45 0.44 7.41
C GLY A 104 20.22 -0.51 6.47
N HIS A 105 19.72 -1.74 6.28
CA HIS A 105 20.33 -2.76 5.42
C HIS A 105 19.36 -3.29 4.34
N LEU A 106 18.18 -2.68 4.16
CA LEU A 106 17.17 -3.19 3.20
C LEU A 106 17.64 -3.07 1.74
N HIS A 107 18.51 -2.10 1.45
CA HIS A 107 19.12 -1.93 0.13
C HIS A 107 20.14 -3.03 -0.23
N GLU A 108 20.60 -3.83 0.74
CA GLU A 108 21.49 -4.96 0.47
C GLU A 108 20.75 -6.05 -0.31
N LEU A 109 21.37 -6.60 -1.36
CA LEU A 109 20.72 -7.53 -2.28
C LEU A 109 20.11 -8.75 -1.58
N ASP A 110 20.80 -9.32 -0.59
CA ASP A 110 20.31 -10.49 0.12
C ASP A 110 19.12 -10.17 1.04
N ALA A 111 19.17 -9.02 1.72
CA ALA A 111 18.07 -8.53 2.56
C ALA A 111 16.83 -8.21 1.70
N LEU A 112 17.05 -7.51 0.58
CA LEU A 112 16.02 -7.18 -0.39
C LEU A 112 15.36 -8.43 -0.97
N ALA A 113 16.16 -9.37 -1.48
CA ALA A 113 15.66 -10.62 -2.05
C ALA A 113 14.88 -11.45 -1.03
N THR A 114 15.33 -11.45 0.23
CA THR A 114 14.62 -12.12 1.33
C THR A 114 13.24 -11.50 1.55
N GLN A 115 13.14 -10.16 1.61
CA GLN A 115 11.86 -9.48 1.76
C GLN A 115 10.93 -9.69 0.57
N VAL A 116 11.44 -9.63 -0.66
CA VAL A 116 10.64 -9.87 -1.87
C VAL A 116 10.05 -11.29 -1.88
N ARG A 117 10.86 -12.33 -1.67
CA ARG A 117 10.38 -13.73 -1.62
C ARG A 117 9.34 -13.95 -0.53
N ARG A 118 9.58 -13.37 0.65
CA ARG A 118 8.63 -13.39 1.75
C ARG A 118 7.32 -12.72 1.37
N MET A 119 7.37 -11.55 0.74
CA MET A 119 6.17 -10.80 0.38
C MET A 119 5.35 -11.54 -0.67
N LEU A 120 6.02 -12.10 -1.68
CA LEU A 120 5.40 -12.89 -2.74
C LEU A 120 4.71 -14.16 -2.21
N SER A 121 5.18 -14.78 -1.13
CA SER A 121 4.55 -15.98 -0.56
C SER A 121 3.31 -15.70 0.34
N ARG A 122 2.93 -14.44 0.57
CA ARG A 122 1.77 -14.11 1.41
C ARG A 122 0.48 -14.00 0.61
N ALA A 123 -0.65 -14.09 1.30
CA ALA A 123 -1.98 -13.89 0.71
C ALA A 123 -2.15 -12.51 0.05
N ASN A 124 -1.41 -11.50 0.52
CA ASN A 124 -1.45 -10.15 -0.05
C ASN A 124 -0.94 -10.08 -1.50
N THR A 125 -0.18 -11.09 -1.98
CA THR A 125 0.26 -11.20 -3.38
C THR A 125 -0.90 -11.25 -4.37
N ARG A 126 -2.09 -11.64 -3.92
CA ARG A 126 -3.31 -11.52 -4.72
C ARG A 126 -3.50 -10.10 -5.27
N ARG A 127 -3.09 -9.07 -4.53
CA ARG A 127 -3.18 -7.68 -4.99
C ARG A 127 -2.26 -7.41 -6.18
N LEU A 128 -1.11 -8.05 -6.28
CA LEU A 128 -0.28 -7.99 -7.49
C LEU A 128 -1.00 -8.61 -8.70
N ALA A 129 -1.66 -9.75 -8.49
CA ALA A 129 -2.47 -10.38 -9.54
C ALA A 129 -3.59 -9.47 -10.04
N THR A 130 -4.35 -8.86 -9.13
CA THR A 130 -5.46 -7.96 -9.48
C THR A 130 -4.96 -6.64 -10.08
N GLU A 131 -4.07 -5.93 -9.38
CA GLU A 131 -3.72 -4.54 -9.72
C GLU A 131 -2.71 -4.41 -10.86
N PHE A 132 -1.90 -5.46 -11.10
CA PHE A 132 -0.93 -5.48 -12.19
C PHE A 132 -1.36 -6.42 -13.31
N ALA A 133 -1.47 -7.73 -13.05
CA ALA A 133 -1.66 -8.70 -14.14
C ALA A 133 -3.04 -8.59 -14.80
N CYS A 134 -4.13 -8.52 -14.01
CA CYS A 134 -5.48 -8.41 -14.54
C CYS A 134 -5.71 -7.08 -15.24
N HIS A 135 -5.26 -5.95 -14.67
CA HIS A 135 -5.31 -4.65 -15.35
C HIS A 135 -4.49 -4.62 -16.64
N TRP A 136 -3.28 -5.20 -16.63
CA TRP A 136 -2.42 -5.23 -17.81
C TRP A 136 -3.06 -6.00 -18.98
N LEU A 137 -3.76 -7.08 -18.67
CA LEU A 137 -4.47 -7.92 -19.64
C LEU A 137 -5.94 -7.50 -19.86
N GLN A 138 -6.41 -6.45 -19.19
CA GLN A 138 -7.79 -5.93 -19.28
C GLN A 138 -8.86 -6.97 -18.87
N ILE A 139 -8.57 -7.77 -17.84
CA ILE A 139 -9.47 -8.81 -17.29
C ILE A 139 -10.22 -8.32 -16.04
N ASP A 140 -9.80 -7.18 -15.49
CA ASP A 140 -10.34 -6.56 -14.27
C ASP A 140 -11.83 -6.23 -14.33
N ASP A 141 -12.36 -5.89 -15.51
CA ASP A 141 -13.78 -5.56 -15.70
C ASP A 141 -14.61 -6.74 -16.23
N PHE A 142 -14.02 -7.94 -16.28
CA PHE A 142 -14.66 -9.12 -16.89
C PHE A 142 -15.99 -9.51 -16.21
N GLU A 143 -16.11 -9.28 -14.89
CA GLU A 143 -17.33 -9.57 -14.14
C GLU A 143 -18.52 -8.68 -14.58
N HIS A 144 -18.26 -7.50 -15.11
CA HIS A 144 -19.29 -6.55 -15.54
C HIS A 144 -19.64 -6.65 -17.04
N LEU A 145 -18.90 -7.47 -17.81
CA LEU A 145 -19.19 -7.68 -19.23
C LEU A 145 -20.61 -8.24 -19.42
N ASP A 146 -21.40 -7.53 -20.23
CA ASP A 146 -22.80 -7.84 -20.54
C ASP A 146 -23.06 -8.03 -22.05
N GLU A 147 -22.01 -8.07 -22.87
CA GLU A 147 -22.11 -8.19 -24.33
C GLU A 147 -22.71 -9.55 -24.80
N LYS A 148 -22.73 -10.56 -23.93
CA LYS A 148 -23.27 -11.88 -24.24
C LYS A 148 -24.78 -11.89 -24.02
N SER A 149 -25.53 -12.29 -25.06
CA SER A 149 -26.98 -12.47 -24.94
C SER A 149 -27.34 -13.58 -23.96
N ASP A 150 -28.05 -13.24 -22.88
CA ASP A 150 -28.57 -14.20 -21.90
C ASP A 150 -29.44 -15.30 -22.51
N ARG A 151 -30.11 -15.01 -23.63
CA ARG A 151 -30.90 -16.00 -24.38
C ARG A 151 -30.03 -17.09 -24.99
N HIS A 152 -28.84 -16.74 -25.47
CA HIS A 152 -27.94 -17.65 -26.15
C HIS A 152 -26.88 -18.26 -25.22
N PHE A 153 -26.53 -17.55 -24.14
CA PHE A 153 -25.54 -17.97 -23.17
C PHE A 153 -26.10 -17.89 -21.73
N PRO A 154 -27.14 -18.66 -21.40
CA PRO A 154 -27.87 -18.53 -20.12
C PRO A 154 -27.02 -18.84 -18.88
N THR A 155 -25.89 -19.54 -19.03
CA THR A 155 -24.97 -19.86 -17.94
C THR A 155 -23.89 -18.80 -17.73
N PHE A 156 -23.68 -17.89 -18.68
CA PHE A 156 -22.56 -16.94 -18.65
C PHE A 156 -22.62 -16.01 -17.44
N VAL A 157 -23.82 -15.47 -17.12
CA VAL A 157 -24.02 -14.59 -15.95
C VAL A 157 -23.62 -15.28 -14.64
N GLY A 158 -23.87 -16.59 -14.51
CA GLY A 158 -23.46 -17.36 -13.33
C GLY A 158 -21.99 -17.77 -13.31
N LEU A 159 -21.32 -17.77 -14.47
CA LEU A 159 -19.94 -18.23 -14.63
C LEU A 159 -18.91 -17.09 -14.67
N ARG A 160 -19.29 -15.90 -15.15
CA ARG A 160 -18.34 -14.80 -15.42
C ARG A 160 -17.51 -14.37 -14.20
N GLY A 161 -18.12 -14.35 -13.01
CA GLY A 161 -17.39 -14.05 -11.77
C GLY A 161 -16.35 -15.13 -11.43
N ALA A 162 -16.67 -16.40 -11.64
CA ALA A 162 -15.73 -17.50 -11.44
C ALA A 162 -14.58 -17.48 -12.47
N MET A 163 -14.85 -17.05 -13.71
CA MET A 163 -13.79 -16.89 -14.74
C MET A 163 -12.82 -15.74 -14.40
N ALA A 164 -13.35 -14.62 -13.89
CA ALA A 164 -12.52 -13.51 -13.40
C ALA A 164 -11.68 -13.94 -12.19
N GLU A 165 -12.29 -14.70 -11.27
CA GLU A 165 -11.62 -15.24 -10.09
C GLU A 165 -10.50 -16.21 -10.47
N GLU A 166 -10.75 -17.13 -11.40
CA GLU A 166 -9.76 -18.08 -11.89
C GLU A 166 -8.52 -17.38 -12.45
N SER A 167 -8.71 -16.31 -13.23
CA SER A 167 -7.61 -15.48 -13.74
C SER A 167 -6.79 -14.86 -12.60
N THR A 168 -7.45 -14.32 -11.58
CA THR A 168 -6.76 -13.75 -10.41
C THR A 168 -6.00 -14.81 -9.62
N LEU A 169 -6.60 -15.99 -9.41
CA LEU A 169 -5.98 -17.10 -8.70
C LEU A 169 -4.78 -17.66 -9.47
N PHE A 170 -4.89 -17.79 -10.78
CA PHE A 170 -3.79 -18.20 -11.66
C PHE A 170 -2.56 -17.31 -11.47
N PHE A 171 -2.71 -15.99 -11.58
CA PHE A 171 -1.57 -15.08 -11.40
C PHE A 171 -1.07 -15.04 -9.96
N THR A 172 -1.97 -15.21 -8.98
CA THR A 172 -1.58 -15.30 -7.56
C THR A 172 -0.65 -16.49 -7.35
N ASP A 173 -1.03 -17.66 -7.87
CA ASP A 173 -0.24 -18.90 -7.81
C ASP A 173 1.10 -18.75 -8.55
N LEU A 174 1.05 -18.22 -9.78
CA LEU A 174 2.23 -17.94 -10.61
C LEU A 174 3.28 -17.12 -9.85
N PHE A 175 2.85 -16.04 -9.19
CA PHE A 175 3.74 -15.18 -8.41
C PHE A 175 4.25 -15.86 -7.13
N GLN A 176 3.40 -16.64 -6.44
CA GLN A 176 3.78 -17.34 -5.21
C GLN A 176 4.80 -18.46 -5.44
N HIS A 177 4.67 -19.17 -6.56
CA HIS A 177 5.52 -20.31 -6.89
C HIS A 177 6.65 -19.98 -7.86
N ASN A 178 6.76 -18.71 -8.30
CA ASN A 178 7.68 -18.30 -9.35
C ASN A 178 7.53 -19.21 -10.60
N GLY A 179 6.28 -19.47 -10.97
CA GLY A 179 5.93 -20.35 -12.09
C GLY A 179 6.26 -19.71 -13.44
N SER A 180 6.42 -20.53 -14.47
CA SER A 180 6.52 -20.01 -15.83
C SER A 180 5.13 -19.58 -16.31
N VAL A 181 5.08 -18.47 -17.05
CA VAL A 181 3.86 -18.06 -17.79
C VAL A 181 3.45 -19.14 -18.81
N LEU A 182 4.38 -20.02 -19.21
CA LEU A 182 4.15 -21.10 -20.16
C LEU A 182 3.67 -22.41 -19.51
N ASP A 183 3.76 -22.56 -18.19
CA ASP A 183 3.53 -23.87 -17.56
C ASP A 183 2.04 -24.23 -17.45
N ASN A 184 1.12 -23.30 -17.75
CA ASN A 184 -0.33 -23.48 -17.55
C ASN A 184 -1.19 -22.72 -18.59
N LEU A 185 -0.66 -22.49 -19.81
CA LEU A 185 -1.42 -22.03 -21.00
C LEU A 185 -1.60 -23.16 -22.02
#